data_AF-A0A7S1TBU2-F1
#
_entry.id   AF-A0A7S1TBU2-F1
#
_cell.length_a   1.000
_cell.length_b   1.000
_cell.length_c   1.000
_cell.angle_alpha   90.00
_cell.angle_beta   90.00
_cell.angle_gamma   90.00
#
_symmetry.space_group_name_H-M   'P 1'
#
loop_
_entity.id
_entity.type
_entity.pdbx_description
1 polymer ?
#
loop_
_entity_poly.entity_id
_entity_poly.type
_entity_poly.pdbx_seq_one_letter_code
_entity_poly.pdbx_strand_id
1 'polypeptide(L)'
;MVVGQGRADLLAVGAAAVLVLLEVAARGVTLAREADVVELDGVEVNEGDDKEVARWAEMLLGIAQVRSVVVWRDGEGVLVRKGKGSEASSEAWMRGDREQGTVVDIALRTGRRAYLADLAMAPARVEFEFLPARTQAVVVWPVDPRTAVILGTNRARCFQGVDFGWLQAIIDQIQSSLR
;
A
#
# COMPACT_ATOMS: atom_id res chain seq x y z
N MET A 1 -31.37 44.44 39.47
CA MET A 1 -30.05 43.77 39.57
C MET A 1 -30.16 42.38 38.95
N VAL A 2 -30.06 42.24 37.63
CA VAL A 2 -29.63 41.01 36.91
C VAL A 2 -29.37 41.43 35.45
N VAL A 3 -28.14 41.86 35.14
CA VAL A 3 -27.61 41.90 33.76
C VAL A 3 -26.13 41.53 33.89
N GLY A 4 -25.83 40.24 33.92
CA GLY A 4 -24.47 39.73 34.12
C GLY A 4 -24.34 38.21 33.98
N GLN A 5 -25.42 37.47 34.23
CA GLN A 5 -25.42 36.00 34.26
C GLN A 5 -25.13 35.36 32.88
N GLY A 6 -25.80 35.80 31.82
CA GLY A 6 -25.70 35.15 30.50
C GLY A 6 -24.37 35.30 29.76
N ARG A 7 -23.55 36.31 30.11
CA ARG A 7 -22.21 36.48 29.54
C ARG A 7 -21.18 35.57 30.23
N ALA A 8 -21.34 35.37 31.54
CA ALA A 8 -20.46 34.50 32.32
C ALA A 8 -20.66 33.02 31.96
N ASP A 9 -21.89 32.58 31.72
CA ASP A 9 -22.18 31.20 31.29
C ASP A 9 -21.55 30.87 29.93
N LEU A 10 -21.58 31.82 28.99
CA LEU A 10 -20.98 31.63 27.67
C LEU A 10 -19.45 31.47 27.76
N LEU A 11 -18.80 32.26 28.62
CA LEU A 11 -17.38 32.15 28.89
C LEU A 11 -17.03 30.84 29.59
N ALA A 12 -17.86 30.39 30.53
CA ALA A 12 -17.67 29.13 31.23
C ALA A 12 -17.79 27.92 30.29
N VAL A 13 -18.77 27.91 29.39
CA VAL A 13 -18.93 26.85 28.38
C VAL A 13 -17.79 26.87 27.38
N GLY A 14 -17.39 28.05 26.91
CA GLY A 14 -16.25 28.20 26.00
C GLY A 14 -14.94 27.69 26.63
N ALA A 15 -14.69 28.05 27.89
CA ALA A 15 -13.52 27.57 28.62
C ALA A 15 -13.56 26.05 28.84
N ALA A 16 -14.72 25.48 29.18
CA ALA A 16 -14.87 24.03 29.34
C ALA A 16 -14.61 23.28 28.02
N ALA A 17 -15.13 23.79 26.89
CA ALA A 17 -14.88 23.21 25.58
C ALA A 17 -13.39 23.24 25.20
N VAL A 18 -12.71 24.37 25.46
CA VAL A 18 -11.27 24.50 25.20
C VAL A 18 -10.46 23.54 26.10
N LEU A 19 -10.83 23.39 27.37
CA LEU A 19 -10.16 22.45 28.28
C LEU A 19 -10.35 21.00 27.85
N VAL A 20 -11.54 20.60 27.39
CA VAL A 20 -11.77 19.26 26.83
C VAL A 20 -10.92 19.04 25.57
N LEU A 21 -10.86 20.03 24.67
CA LEU A 21 -10.02 19.93 23.47
C LEU A 21 -8.52 19.84 23.81
N LEU A 22 -8.05 20.61 24.79
CA LEU A 22 -6.69 20.54 25.29
C LEU A 22 -6.39 19.17 25.93
N GLU A 23 -7.33 18.61 26.68
CA GLU A 23 -7.16 17.30 27.31
C GLU A 23 -7.15 16.17 26.28
N VAL A 24 -7.99 16.24 25.24
CA VAL A 24 -7.98 15.28 24.12
C VAL A 24 -6.66 15.37 23.33
N ALA A 25 -6.17 16.58 23.08
CA ALA A 25 -4.88 16.80 22.43
C ALA A 25 -3.71 16.30 23.30
N ALA A 26 -3.73 16.57 24.60
CA ALA A 26 -2.68 16.18 25.55
C ALA A 26 -2.67 14.69 25.88
N ARG A 27 -3.84 14.02 25.86
CA ARG A 27 -3.92 12.56 25.95
C ARG A 27 -3.28 11.86 24.77
N GLY A 28 -2.86 12.61 23.75
CA GLY A 28 -2.07 12.13 22.64
C GLY A 28 -2.66 10.84 22.15
N VAL A 29 -3.92 10.87 21.70
CA VAL A 29 -4.60 9.73 21.04
C VAL A 29 -3.66 9.31 19.93
N THR A 30 -2.78 8.40 20.27
CA THR A 30 -1.67 7.99 19.43
C THR A 30 -2.37 7.04 18.47
N LEU A 31 -2.78 7.63 17.35
CA LEU A 31 -3.21 6.94 16.16
C LEU A 31 -2.32 5.71 16.01
N ALA A 32 -2.94 4.53 16.16
CA ALA A 32 -2.42 3.21 15.86
C ALA A 32 -0.90 3.06 16.05
N ARG A 33 -0.50 2.47 17.19
CA ARG A 33 0.82 1.85 17.46
C ARG A 33 1.65 1.77 16.19
N GLU A 34 2.62 2.68 16.01
CA GLU A 34 3.45 2.73 14.80
C GLU A 34 3.94 1.31 14.51
N ALA A 35 3.50 0.75 13.39
CA ALA A 35 3.95 -0.56 13.00
C ALA A 35 5.47 -0.50 12.85
N ASP A 36 6.14 -1.43 13.50
CA ASP A 36 7.59 -1.48 13.56
C ASP A 36 8.14 -1.56 12.13
N VAL A 37 9.18 -0.78 11.84
CA VAL A 37 9.79 -0.79 10.51
C VAL A 37 10.69 -2.01 10.46
N VAL A 38 10.34 -2.97 9.61
CA VAL A 38 11.09 -4.21 9.51
C VAL A 38 12.12 -4.09 8.39
N GLU A 39 13.37 -4.46 8.64
CA GLU A 39 14.37 -4.64 7.59
C GLU A 39 13.94 -5.80 6.69
N LEU A 40 13.85 -5.55 5.38
CA LEU A 40 13.49 -6.60 4.41
C LEU A 40 14.75 -7.34 3.97
N ASP A 41 14.85 -8.60 4.39
CA ASP A 41 15.84 -9.54 3.87
C ASP A 41 15.46 -9.86 2.41
N GLY A 42 16.17 -9.24 1.46
CA GLY A 42 15.90 -9.40 0.03
C GLY A 42 16.99 -8.80 -0.85
N VAL A 43 17.12 -9.35 -2.06
CA VAL A 43 18.06 -8.88 -3.09
C VAL A 43 17.48 -7.68 -3.80
N GLU A 44 18.32 -6.72 -4.19
CA GLU A 44 17.87 -5.66 -5.08
C GLU A 44 17.70 -6.20 -6.50
N VAL A 45 16.47 -6.11 -6.99
CA VAL A 45 16.09 -6.53 -8.32
C VAL A 45 15.76 -5.30 -9.15
N ASN A 46 16.22 -5.30 -10.40
CA ASN A 46 15.90 -4.30 -11.40
C ASN A 46 15.74 -4.98 -12.76
N GLU A 47 14.62 -5.67 -12.92
CA GLU A 47 14.27 -6.46 -14.10
C GLU A 47 13.09 -5.80 -14.82
N GLY A 48 13.12 -5.82 -16.15
CA GLY A 48 12.00 -5.37 -16.98
C GLY A 48 12.45 -4.88 -18.35
N ASP A 49 11.81 -5.39 -19.40
CA ASP A 49 12.16 -5.07 -20.79
C ASP A 49 11.57 -3.72 -21.23
N ASP A 50 10.43 -3.31 -20.66
CA ASP A 50 9.76 -2.06 -20.97
C ASP A 50 10.31 -0.90 -20.13
N LYS A 51 11.05 0.00 -20.79
CA LYS A 51 11.68 1.16 -20.15
C LYS A 51 10.67 2.16 -19.57
N GLU A 52 9.50 2.32 -20.19
CA GLU A 52 8.51 3.28 -19.70
C GLU A 52 7.82 2.75 -18.45
N VAL A 53 7.36 1.50 -18.49
CA VAL A 53 6.76 0.83 -17.34
C VAL A 53 7.76 0.73 -16.20
N ALA A 54 9.02 0.41 -16.49
CA ALA A 54 10.11 0.40 -15.53
C ALA A 54 10.31 1.77 -14.86
N ARG A 55 10.26 2.87 -15.62
CA ARG A 55 10.40 4.22 -15.07
C ARG A 55 9.28 4.56 -14.10
N TRP A 56 8.03 4.24 -14.44
CA TRP A 56 6.90 4.49 -13.56
C TRP A 56 6.92 3.57 -12.33
N ALA A 57 7.34 2.31 -12.49
CA ALA A 57 7.54 1.39 -11.37
C ALA A 57 8.63 1.88 -10.40
N GLU A 58 9.68 2.52 -10.90
CA GLU A 58 10.71 3.15 -10.06
C GLU A 58 10.17 4.36 -9.30
N MET A 59 9.29 5.15 -9.92
CA MET A 59 8.62 6.26 -9.24
C MET A 59 7.73 5.78 -8.07
N LEU A 60 7.14 4.58 -8.18
CA LEU A 60 6.42 3.95 -7.06
C LEU A 60 7.33 3.60 -5.89
N LEU A 61 8.60 3.23 -6.13
CA LEU A 61 9.60 3.01 -5.06
C LEU A 61 9.99 4.32 -4.35
N GLY A 62 9.78 5.47 -4.97
CA GLY A 62 9.98 6.79 -4.35
C GLY A 62 8.97 7.09 -3.23
N ILE A 63 7.87 6.33 -3.15
CA ILE A 63 6.90 6.44 -2.07
C ILE A 63 7.49 5.76 -0.83
N ALA A 64 7.60 6.51 0.28
CA ALA A 64 8.42 6.15 1.44
C ALA A 64 8.16 4.75 2.03
N GLN A 65 6.96 4.22 1.85
CA GLN A 65 6.54 2.92 2.37
C GLN A 65 6.77 1.75 1.40
N VAL A 66 6.93 2.02 0.10
CA VAL A 66 7.08 0.99 -0.94
C VAL A 66 8.54 0.55 -1.02
N ARG A 67 8.78 -0.76 -0.98
CA ARG A 67 10.12 -1.35 -1.09
C ARG A 67 10.25 -2.35 -2.22
N SER A 68 9.14 -2.86 -2.71
CA SER A 68 9.09 -3.82 -3.81
C SER A 68 7.94 -3.44 -4.73
N VAL A 69 8.18 -3.47 -6.04
CA VAL A 69 7.19 -3.21 -7.07
C VAL A 69 7.29 -4.30 -8.12
N VAL A 70 6.16 -4.94 -8.41
CA VAL A 70 6.04 -5.96 -9.45
C VAL A 70 4.87 -5.60 -10.35
N VAL A 71 5.13 -5.51 -11.65
CA VAL A 71 4.09 -5.40 -12.68
C VAL A 71 3.94 -6.77 -13.31
N TRP A 72 2.77 -7.36 -13.15
CA TRP A 72 2.48 -8.72 -13.60
C TRP A 72 1.30 -8.72 -14.56
N ARG A 73 1.36 -9.55 -15.60
CA ARG A 73 0.32 -9.71 -16.61
C ARG A 73 -0.01 -11.18 -16.87
N ASP A 74 -1.30 -11.47 -16.88
CA ASP A 74 -1.87 -12.79 -17.16
C ASP A 74 -1.43 -13.31 -18.54
N GLY A 75 -0.78 -14.48 -18.56
CA GLY A 75 -0.24 -15.13 -19.76
C GLY A 75 1.13 -14.64 -20.26
N GLU A 76 1.63 -13.50 -19.75
CA GLU A 76 2.96 -12.97 -20.08
C GLU A 76 3.94 -13.04 -18.90
N GLY A 77 3.44 -13.04 -17.67
CA GLY A 77 4.26 -13.12 -16.46
C GLY A 77 4.65 -11.77 -15.90
N VAL A 78 5.82 -11.75 -15.25
CA VAL A 78 6.38 -10.55 -14.64
C VAL A 78 6.99 -9.68 -15.74
N LEU A 79 6.35 -8.53 -16.01
CA LEU A 79 6.82 -7.55 -17.00
C LEU A 79 7.96 -6.70 -16.43
N VAL A 80 7.82 -6.29 -15.16
CA VAL A 80 8.79 -5.45 -14.46
C VAL A 80 8.83 -5.87 -13.00
N ARG A 81 10.04 -6.00 -12.45
CA ARG A 81 10.29 -6.22 -11.01
C ARG A 81 11.40 -5.29 -10.54
N LYS A 82 11.07 -4.39 -9.61
CA LYS A 82 12.01 -3.41 -9.05
C LYS A 82 11.97 -3.36 -7.53
N GLY A 83 13.13 -3.06 -6.94
CA GLY A 83 13.30 -2.87 -5.50
C GLY A 83 13.75 -4.16 -4.82
N LYS A 84 13.31 -4.39 -3.58
CA LYS A 84 13.64 -5.61 -2.82
C LYS A 84 12.78 -6.77 -3.30
N GLY A 85 13.42 -7.86 -3.73
CA GLY A 85 12.76 -9.11 -4.13
C GLY A 85 13.32 -10.32 -3.39
N SER A 86 12.59 -11.43 -3.47
CA SER A 86 13.10 -12.76 -3.12
C SER A 86 13.88 -13.36 -4.29
N GLU A 87 14.98 -14.08 -4.00
CA GLU A 87 15.67 -14.92 -4.98
C GLU A 87 14.81 -16.14 -5.37
N ALA A 88 14.00 -16.63 -4.43
CA ALA A 88 13.01 -17.67 -4.65
C ALA A 88 11.76 -17.07 -5.29
N SER A 89 11.85 -16.72 -6.58
CA SER A 89 10.69 -16.36 -7.38
C SER A 89 10.06 -17.65 -7.92
N SER A 90 8.81 -17.92 -7.58
CA SER A 90 8.10 -19.11 -8.08
C SER A 90 7.98 -19.04 -9.61
N GLU A 91 8.38 -20.12 -10.29
CA GLU A 91 8.36 -20.20 -11.76
C GLU A 91 6.96 -19.98 -12.36
N ALA A 92 5.90 -20.25 -11.60
CA ALA A 92 4.52 -20.03 -12.03
C ALA A 92 4.24 -18.53 -12.25
N TRP A 93 4.71 -17.68 -11.32
CA TRP A 93 4.56 -16.23 -11.43
C TRP A 93 5.39 -15.65 -12.58
N MET A 94 6.59 -16.19 -12.80
CA MET A 94 7.45 -15.78 -13.92
C MET A 94 6.84 -16.14 -15.28
N ARG A 95 6.06 -17.23 -15.36
CA ARG A 95 5.36 -17.65 -16.59
C ARG A 95 4.02 -16.95 -16.83
N GLY A 96 3.49 -16.22 -15.85
CA GLY A 96 2.19 -15.56 -15.99
C GLY A 96 1.00 -16.46 -15.75
N ASP A 97 1.22 -17.62 -15.14
CA ASP A 97 0.14 -18.54 -14.82
C ASP A 97 -0.59 -18.05 -13.56
N ARG A 98 -1.86 -17.67 -13.73
CA ARG A 98 -2.73 -17.28 -12.63
C ARG A 98 -3.39 -18.49 -12.01
N GLU A 99 -3.10 -18.76 -10.74
CA GLU A 99 -3.91 -19.71 -9.98
C GLU A 99 -5.28 -19.10 -9.62
N GLN A 100 -6.34 -19.86 -9.87
CA GLN A 100 -7.71 -19.43 -9.56
C GLN A 100 -7.91 -19.30 -8.05
N GLY A 101 -8.55 -18.21 -7.61
CA GLY A 101 -8.83 -17.96 -6.18
C GLY A 101 -7.74 -17.18 -5.44
N THR A 102 -6.64 -16.84 -6.11
CA THR A 102 -5.60 -15.93 -5.57
C THR A 102 -6.13 -14.52 -5.38
N VAL A 103 -5.46 -13.74 -4.52
CA VAL A 103 -5.77 -12.32 -4.28
C VAL A 103 -5.66 -11.51 -5.57
N VAL A 104 -4.70 -11.85 -6.43
CA VAL A 104 -4.54 -11.22 -7.76
C VAL A 104 -5.69 -11.57 -8.70
N ASP A 105 -6.12 -12.83 -8.76
CA ASP A 105 -7.31 -13.26 -9.51
C ASP A 105 -8.57 -12.50 -9.09
N ILE A 106 -8.79 -12.37 -7.78
CA ILE A 106 -9.95 -11.67 -7.22
C ILE A 106 -9.87 -10.17 -7.53
N ALA A 107 -8.70 -9.55 -7.38
CA ALA A 107 -8.51 -8.12 -7.67
C ALA A 107 -8.78 -7.80 -9.15
N LEU A 108 -8.25 -8.62 -10.06
CA LEU A 108 -8.47 -8.49 -11.51
C LEU A 108 -9.94 -8.70 -11.89
N ARG A 109 -10.59 -9.75 -11.35
CA ARG A 109 -12.01 -10.04 -11.65
C ARG A 109 -12.95 -8.97 -11.12
N THR A 110 -12.66 -8.41 -9.95
CA THR A 110 -13.51 -7.37 -9.33
C THR A 110 -13.19 -5.97 -9.83
N GLY A 111 -12.01 -5.77 -10.44
CA GLY A 111 -11.48 -4.44 -10.78
C GLY A 111 -11.23 -3.56 -9.57
N ARG A 112 -11.15 -4.14 -8.36
CA ARG A 112 -10.94 -3.41 -7.11
C ARG A 112 -9.58 -3.74 -6.54
N ARG A 113 -8.87 -2.72 -6.07
CA ARG A 113 -7.62 -2.90 -5.32
C ARG A 113 -7.84 -3.79 -4.10
N ALA A 114 -6.91 -4.70 -3.86
CA ALA A 114 -6.83 -5.48 -2.63
C ALA A 114 -5.68 -4.94 -1.78
N TYR A 115 -5.94 -4.74 -0.48
CA TYR A 115 -4.93 -4.27 0.46
C TYR A 115 -4.85 -5.22 1.65
N LEU A 116 -3.74 -5.95 1.72
CA LEU A 116 -3.39 -6.81 2.84
C LEU A 116 -2.52 -6.00 3.78
N ALA A 117 -3.15 -5.40 4.79
CA ALA A 117 -2.47 -4.49 5.70
C ALA A 117 -1.52 -5.18 6.69
N ASP A 118 -1.64 -6.50 6.82
CA ASP A 118 -0.76 -7.37 7.61
C ASP A 118 -0.65 -8.72 6.88
N LEU A 119 0.48 -8.93 6.19
CA LEU A 119 0.74 -10.13 5.42
C LEU A 119 1.05 -11.33 6.33
N ALA A 120 1.62 -11.10 7.52
CA ALA A 120 1.97 -12.19 8.43
C ALA A 120 0.72 -12.91 8.97
N MET A 121 -0.39 -12.19 9.12
CA MET A 121 -1.68 -12.76 9.54
C MET A 121 -2.56 -13.24 8.37
N ALA A 122 -2.18 -12.95 7.12
CA ALA A 122 -2.99 -13.29 5.95
C ALA A 122 -2.69 -14.72 5.46
N PRO A 123 -3.71 -15.58 5.24
CA PRO A 123 -3.50 -16.91 4.67
C PRO A 123 -2.92 -16.86 3.24
N ALA A 124 -3.18 -15.77 2.51
CA ALA A 124 -2.69 -15.51 1.17
C ALA A 124 -1.18 -15.20 1.09
N ARG A 125 -0.43 -15.25 2.20
CA ARG A 125 1.02 -14.98 2.21
C ARG A 125 1.80 -15.86 1.23
N VAL A 126 1.39 -17.11 1.07
CA VAL A 126 2.02 -18.09 0.16
C VAL A 126 1.98 -17.65 -1.30
N GLU A 127 1.04 -16.78 -1.68
CA GLU A 127 0.93 -16.27 -3.05
C GLU A 127 2.01 -15.24 -3.37
N PHE A 128 2.64 -14.65 -2.36
CA PHE A 128 3.59 -13.54 -2.51
C PHE A 128 5.04 -13.94 -2.19
N GLU A 129 5.41 -15.21 -2.38
CA GLU A 129 6.77 -15.72 -2.12
C GLU A 129 7.87 -15.02 -2.95
N PHE A 130 7.52 -14.39 -4.07
CA PHE A 130 8.42 -13.56 -4.86
C PHE A 130 8.78 -12.22 -4.19
N LEU A 131 7.99 -11.78 -3.20
CA LEU A 131 8.31 -10.64 -2.34
C LEU A 131 9.28 -11.07 -1.23
N PRO A 132 10.07 -10.13 -0.67
CA PRO A 132 10.95 -10.41 0.46
C PRO A 132 10.23 -11.11 1.62
N ALA A 133 10.89 -12.05 2.29
CA ALA A 133 10.26 -12.93 3.29
C ALA A 133 9.58 -12.20 4.46
N ARG A 134 10.02 -10.96 4.74
CA ARG A 134 9.53 -10.08 5.82
C ARG A 134 8.65 -8.94 5.34
N THR A 135 8.09 -9.00 4.14
CA THR A 135 7.10 -8.02 3.69
C THR A 135 5.93 -7.94 4.67
N GLN A 136 5.59 -6.72 5.08
CA GLN A 136 4.61 -6.48 6.15
C GLN A 136 3.21 -6.19 5.62
N ALA A 137 3.10 -5.46 4.51
CA ALA A 137 1.83 -5.24 3.83
C ALA A 137 2.02 -5.34 2.31
N VAL A 138 0.92 -5.70 1.64
CA VAL A 138 0.87 -5.85 0.18
C VAL A 138 -0.34 -5.12 -0.36
N VAL A 139 -0.14 -4.35 -1.42
CA VAL A 139 -1.22 -3.77 -2.23
C VAL A 139 -1.19 -4.45 -3.59
N VAL A 140 -2.33 -5.01 -3.99
CA VAL A 140 -2.56 -5.48 -5.35
C VAL A 140 -3.51 -4.51 -6.03
N TRP A 141 -3.05 -3.90 -7.12
CA TRP A 141 -3.80 -2.92 -7.87
C TRP A 141 -4.07 -3.41 -9.28
N PRO A 142 -5.34 -3.71 -9.64
CA PRO A 142 -5.67 -4.09 -11.00
C PRO A 142 -5.56 -2.85 -11.91
N VAL A 143 -4.80 -2.97 -12.99
CA VAL A 143 -4.60 -1.92 -14.00
C VAL A 143 -5.57 -2.12 -15.16
N ASP A 144 -5.67 -3.36 -15.62
CA ASP A 144 -6.62 -3.81 -16.62
C ASP A 144 -7.06 -5.25 -16.25
N PRO A 145 -7.97 -5.90 -17.01
CA PRO A 145 -8.46 -7.25 -16.65
C PRO A 145 -7.38 -8.35 -16.62
N ARG A 146 -6.18 -8.10 -17.13
CA ARG A 146 -5.05 -9.04 -17.21
C ARG A 146 -3.82 -8.56 -16.43
N THR A 147 -3.66 -7.27 -16.22
CA THR A 147 -2.46 -6.68 -15.62
C THR A 147 -2.74 -6.18 -14.19
N ALA A 148 -1.89 -6.57 -13.26
CA ALA A 148 -1.88 -6.08 -11.88
C ALA A 148 -0.52 -5.52 -11.48
N VAL A 149 -0.54 -4.45 -10.70
CA VAL A 149 0.63 -3.90 -10.01
C VAL A 149 0.59 -4.35 -8.56
N ILE A 150 1.67 -4.97 -8.11
CA ILE A 150 1.82 -5.52 -6.76
C ILE A 150 2.92 -4.74 -6.05
N LEU A 151 2.59 -4.21 -4.87
CA LEU A 151 3.47 -3.38 -4.07
C LEU A 151 3.72 -4.04 -2.73
N GLY A 152 4.98 -4.25 -2.39
CA GLY A 152 5.40 -4.75 -1.08
C GLY A 152 5.95 -3.63 -0.20
N THR A 153 5.53 -3.60 1.06
CA THR A 153 6.00 -2.63 2.05
C THR A 153 6.71 -3.31 3.22
N ASN A 154 7.51 -2.53 3.92
CA ASN A 154 8.24 -2.97 5.12
C ASN A 154 7.58 -2.55 6.44
N ARG A 155 6.37 -2.00 6.37
CA ARG A 155 5.58 -1.57 7.51
C ARG A 155 4.12 -1.97 7.31
N ALA A 156 3.52 -2.57 8.33
CA ALA A 156 2.10 -2.92 8.33
C ALA A 156 1.23 -1.65 8.40
N ARG A 157 0.03 -1.67 7.80
CA ARG A 157 -0.95 -0.56 7.85
C ARG A 157 -0.37 0.82 7.50
N CYS A 158 0.58 0.86 6.57
CA CYS A 158 1.38 2.07 6.32
C CYS A 158 0.74 3.07 5.35
N PHE A 159 -0.21 2.64 4.52
CA PHE A 159 -0.87 3.52 3.55
C PHE A 159 -2.05 4.28 4.15
N GLN A 160 -2.07 5.59 3.90
CA GLN A 160 -3.16 6.50 4.18
C GLN A 160 -3.94 6.86 2.91
N GLY A 161 -5.09 7.53 3.06
CA GLY A 161 -5.94 7.94 1.94
C GLY A 161 -5.21 8.76 0.88
N VAL A 162 -4.30 9.64 1.30
CA VAL A 162 -3.50 10.50 0.40
C VAL A 162 -2.51 9.68 -0.41
N ASP A 163 -1.86 8.68 0.20
CA ASP A 163 -0.90 7.81 -0.50
C ASP A 163 -1.58 7.06 -1.64
N PHE A 164 -2.82 6.60 -1.43
CA PHE A 164 -3.60 5.93 -2.47
C PHE A 164 -3.90 6.83 -3.68
N GLY A 165 -4.01 8.16 -3.49
CA GLY A 165 -4.18 9.10 -4.59
C GLY A 165 -2.92 9.20 -5.46
N TRP A 166 -1.74 9.26 -4.83
CA TRP A 166 -0.46 9.24 -5.54
C TRP A 166 -0.19 7.92 -6.25
N LEU A 167 -0.47 6.80 -5.57
CA LEU A 167 -0.38 5.47 -6.17
C LEU A 167 -1.25 5.36 -7.42
N GLN A 168 -2.51 5.80 -7.33
CA GLN A 168 -3.42 5.78 -8.47
C GLN A 168 -2.88 6.61 -9.64
N ALA A 169 -2.40 7.83 -9.40
CA ALA A 169 -1.88 8.69 -10.46
C ALA A 169 -0.71 8.05 -11.22
N ILE A 170 0.20 7.34 -10.51
CA ILE A 170 1.33 6.65 -11.16
C ILE A 170 0.87 5.38 -11.87
N ILE A 171 -0.07 4.63 -11.27
CA ILE A 171 -0.62 3.43 -11.90
C ILE A 171 -1.40 3.76 -13.18
N ASP A 172 -2.11 4.88 -13.23
CA ASP A 172 -2.79 5.36 -14.43
C ASP A 172 -1.78 5.64 -15.56
N GLN A 173 -0.56 6.09 -15.22
CA GLN A 173 0.52 6.25 -16.20
C GLN A 173 1.07 4.91 -16.69
N ILE A 174 1.24 3.92 -15.80
CA ILE A 174 1.60 2.54 -16.17
C ILE A 174 0.56 1.99 -17.14
N GLN A 175 -0.74 2.19 -16.84
CA GLN A 175 -1.82 1.78 -17.74
C GLN A 175 -1.70 2.41 -19.13
N SER A 176 -1.31 3.68 -19.19
CA SER A 176 -1.17 4.38 -20.46
C SER A 176 0.02 3.91 -21.28
N SER A 177 1.14 3.53 -20.64
CA SER A 177 2.32 2.97 -21.31
C SER A 177 2.13 1.53 -21.79
N LEU A 178 1.16 0.79 -21.22
CA LEU A 178 0.85 -0.59 -21.59
C LEU A 178 -0.14 -0.72 -22.77
N ARG A 179 -0.66 0.39 -23.29
CA ARG A 179 -1.57 0.45 -24.45
C ARG A 179 -0.82 0.55 -25.76
#